data_AF-A0A5D3C104-F1
#
_entry.id   AF-A0A5D3C104-F1
#
_cell.length_a   1.000
_cell.length_b   1.000
_cell.length_c   1.000
_cell.angle_alpha   90.00
_cell.angle_beta   90.00
_cell.angle_gamma   90.00
#
_symmetry.space_group_name_H-M   'P 1'
#
loop_
_entity.id
_entity.type
_entity.pdbx_description
1 polymer ?
#
loop_
_entity_poly.entity_id
_entity_poly.type
_entity_poly.pdbx_seq_one_letter_code
_entity_poly.pdbx_strand_id
1 'polypeptide(L)'
;MNNTYIALISKKKDYSHPKDFRPISLTTSIYKIIAKTLSNRLKTTLPDTISGKQLAFVKNRQITDAILMANEAVDYWKVKKIKGFILKLDIEKAFDNLNWDFIDFVLEKKNFPNLWRKWIKGCISNVTYSVIVNGRPQGRIKANRGLRQGDPLSPFLFVIAMDYLSRLLSHLESSGAIKGVSLNSNCNISHILFAYDILLFIEDNDCFLNNLRMALSLFERASGLKINLLKSALVPVNVSLNRAKECASFWGISCHSLPLSYLGISKGGRLTLIKSTLSSLPIYQLSVFQAPSLTCKNIEKFWRKFLWKGNNGSEGSYLINWTKVFKSKEEGGLGISRLHVTNKALLSKWLWCYLSEPNALWRRLIQCKYKGNYPGDIPSNISSSTSKAPWRSIIDNIDWFKSNQSWELNNGDQISFWYSNWSQEGHLSTAYPRLFALTLGKEISVKDAWNTFDNQWNIIFRRELNDRERCKWAKILEILPTPRSNRRSSKPTWTPDSNNSFSIASAKVLISRQLDQSPRDPRAKLLEIIWKSTIPMKIKFFMWCLIQRRINTMEVIQQRMPNIPLQPNCTLSISHSVPTNWRICSPSSAL
;
A
#
# COMPACT_ATOMS: atom_id res chain seq x y z
N MET A 1 37.82 -11.52 10.82
CA MET A 1 36.56 -11.79 10.08
C MET A 1 35.31 -11.23 10.77
N ASN A 2 35.17 -11.36 12.10
CA ASN A 2 33.95 -11.04 12.83
C ASN A 2 33.92 -9.61 13.45
N ASN A 3 34.46 -8.63 12.72
CA ASN A 3 34.37 -7.21 13.09
C ASN A 3 33.06 -6.66 12.55
N THR A 4 32.30 -5.97 13.40
CA THR A 4 30.97 -5.44 13.03
C THR A 4 30.92 -3.95 13.35
N TYR A 5 30.47 -3.14 12.40
CA TYR A 5 30.22 -1.73 12.65
C TYR A 5 28.79 -1.51 13.11
N ILE A 6 28.58 -0.75 14.17
CA ILE A 6 27.25 -0.37 14.66
C ILE A 6 26.91 0.99 14.06
N ALA A 7 25.94 1.02 13.15
CA ALA A 7 25.31 2.24 12.69
C ALA A 7 24.10 2.56 13.58
N LEU A 8 24.06 3.76 14.16
CA LEU A 8 22.96 4.19 15.01
C LEU A 8 21.87 4.85 14.14
N ILE A 9 20.71 4.20 14.02
CA ILE A 9 19.55 4.77 13.33
C ILE A 9 18.62 5.37 14.38
N SER A 10 18.40 6.68 14.33
CA SER A 10 17.45 7.35 15.22
C SER A 10 16.06 6.71 15.13
N LYS A 11 15.48 6.35 16.30
CA LYS A 11 14.09 5.88 16.44
C LYS A 11 13.10 7.04 16.48
N LYS A 12 13.55 8.20 16.96
CA LYS A 12 12.79 9.43 17.16
C LYS A 12 13.68 10.65 16.88
N LYS A 13 13.09 11.76 16.47
CA LYS A 13 13.82 12.92 15.95
C LYS A 13 14.72 13.62 16.98
N ASP A 14 14.29 13.71 18.23
CA ASP A 14 15.09 14.26 19.32
C ASP A 14 15.78 13.12 20.07
N TYR A 15 17.10 13.02 19.96
CA TYR A 15 17.89 11.95 20.56
C TYR A 15 18.85 12.52 21.59
N SER A 16 18.39 12.63 22.84
CA SER A 16 19.25 13.00 23.97
C SER A 16 19.92 11.78 24.61
N HIS A 17 19.40 10.57 24.35
CA HIS A 17 19.86 9.36 25.02
C HIS A 17 20.13 8.19 24.05
N PRO A 18 21.11 7.31 24.36
CA PRO A 18 21.41 6.13 23.53
C PRO A 18 20.21 5.22 23.25
N LYS A 19 19.23 5.14 24.16
CA LYS A 19 17.98 4.35 24.00
C LYS A 19 17.14 4.78 22.79
N ASP A 20 17.32 6.02 22.33
CA ASP A 20 16.60 6.64 21.23
C ASP A 20 17.16 6.22 19.87
N PHE A 21 18.29 5.52 19.86
CA PHE A 21 18.85 4.92 18.66
C PHE A 21 18.54 3.44 18.58
N ARG A 22 18.42 2.98 17.34
CA ARG A 22 18.36 1.57 16.96
C ARG A 22 19.73 1.21 16.40
N PRO A 23 20.52 0.38 17.09
CA PRO A 23 21.81 -0.06 16.59
C PRO A 23 21.59 -1.07 15.45
N ILE A 24 22.12 -0.79 14.26
CA ILE A 24 22.18 -1.74 13.16
C ILE A 24 23.61 -2.24 13.00
N SER A 25 23.76 -3.55 13.05
CA SER A 25 25.02 -4.26 12.85
C SER A 25 25.32 -4.40 11.36
N LEU A 26 26.35 -3.69 10.90
CA LEU A 26 26.94 -3.83 9.57
C LEU A 26 28.07 -4.87 9.64
N THR A 27 27.75 -6.08 9.18
CA THR A 27 28.69 -7.20 9.17
C THR A 27 29.50 -7.25 7.87
N THR A 28 30.66 -7.91 7.92
CA THR A 28 31.48 -8.16 6.73
C THR A 28 30.76 -9.05 5.73
N SER A 29 31.03 -8.88 4.44
CA SER A 29 30.41 -9.68 3.37
C SER A 29 30.66 -11.18 3.54
N ILE A 30 31.88 -11.57 3.92
CA ILE A 30 32.25 -12.97 4.18
C ILE A 30 31.40 -13.55 5.31
N TYR A 31 31.31 -12.87 6.46
CA TYR A 31 30.46 -13.32 7.56
C TYR A 31 28.99 -13.41 7.12
N LYS A 32 28.51 -12.44 6.34
CA LYS A 32 27.12 -12.41 5.86
C LYS A 32 26.78 -13.63 5.00
N ILE A 33 27.71 -14.12 4.19
CA ILE A 33 27.57 -15.36 3.42
C ILE A 33 27.42 -16.55 4.37
N ILE A 34 28.33 -16.68 5.35
CA ILE A 34 28.28 -17.77 6.35
C ILE A 34 26.95 -17.76 7.11
N ALA A 35 26.59 -16.60 7.69
CA ALA A 35 25.35 -16.42 8.44
C ALA A 35 24.12 -16.70 7.58
N LYS A 36 24.14 -16.28 6.30
CA LYS A 36 23.04 -16.54 5.37
C LYS A 36 22.91 -18.03 5.07
N THR A 37 24.01 -18.74 4.83
CA THR A 37 24.03 -20.19 4.61
C THR A 37 23.48 -20.94 5.82
N LEU A 38 23.94 -20.61 7.03
CA LEU A 38 23.42 -21.19 8.28
C LEU A 38 21.93 -20.88 8.46
N SER A 39 21.51 -19.63 8.24
CA SER A 39 20.12 -19.22 8.39
C SER A 39 19.17 -19.92 7.40
N ASN A 40 19.62 -20.19 6.18
CA ASN A 40 18.82 -20.89 5.17
C ASN A 40 18.60 -22.36 5.57
N ARG A 41 19.63 -23.03 6.10
CA ARG A 41 19.51 -24.39 6.65
C ARG A 41 18.65 -24.44 7.91
N LEU A 42 18.78 -23.45 8.79
CA LEU A 42 17.94 -23.37 9.99
C LEU A 42 16.47 -23.16 9.64
N LYS A 43 16.19 -22.31 8.65
CA LYS A 43 14.82 -21.97 8.25
C LYS A 43 13.99 -23.20 7.85
N THR A 44 14.61 -24.25 7.33
CA THR A 44 13.89 -25.47 6.92
C THR A 44 13.43 -26.31 8.10
N THR A 45 14.06 -26.20 9.27
CA THR A 45 13.73 -27.01 10.46
C THR A 45 12.82 -26.28 11.46
N LEU A 46 12.67 -24.97 11.34
CA LEU A 46 11.87 -24.17 12.28
C LEU A 46 10.38 -24.54 12.33
N PRO A 47 9.69 -24.86 11.21
CA PRO A 47 8.27 -25.22 11.26
C PRO A 47 7.96 -26.39 12.20
N ASP A 48 8.85 -27.38 12.25
CA ASP A 48 8.67 -28.62 13.01
C ASP A 48 9.20 -28.50 14.45
N THR A 49 10.17 -27.62 14.69
CA THR A 49 10.84 -27.49 15.99
C THR A 49 10.28 -26.38 16.89
N ILE A 50 9.62 -25.37 16.30
CA ILE A 50 9.08 -24.21 17.02
C ILE A 50 7.58 -24.37 17.25
N SER A 51 7.14 -24.11 18.48
CA SER A 51 5.74 -24.09 18.91
C SER A 51 4.84 -23.35 17.92
N GLY A 52 3.65 -23.90 17.64
CA GLY A 52 2.65 -23.29 16.76
C GLY A 52 2.21 -21.89 17.22
N LYS A 53 2.41 -21.56 18.51
CA LYS A 53 2.06 -20.27 19.10
C LYS A 53 3.06 -19.13 18.76
N GLN A 54 4.17 -19.42 18.07
CA GLN A 54 5.12 -18.42 17.55
C GLN A 54 4.95 -18.21 16.04
N LEU A 55 4.53 -17.03 15.62
CA LEU A 55 4.06 -16.78 14.25
C LEU A 55 5.06 -15.99 13.40
N ALA A 56 6.07 -15.36 14.02
CA ALA A 56 7.07 -14.60 13.28
C ALA A 56 8.25 -15.47 12.84
N PHE A 57 8.80 -15.15 11.66
CA PHE A 57 10.00 -15.76 11.08
C PHE A 57 9.95 -17.29 10.82
N VAL A 58 8.80 -17.93 11.01
CA VAL A 58 8.59 -19.34 10.66
C VAL A 58 7.88 -19.42 9.31
N LYS A 59 8.28 -20.38 8.46
CA LYS A 59 7.67 -20.58 7.13
C LYS A 59 6.18 -20.90 7.28
N ASN A 60 5.34 -20.38 6.39
CA ASN A 60 3.89 -20.59 6.33
C ASN A 60 3.08 -20.04 7.53
N ARG A 61 3.65 -19.18 8.38
CA ARG A 61 2.92 -18.48 9.45
C ARG A 61 2.82 -16.99 9.10
N GLN A 62 1.64 -16.41 9.24
CA GLN A 62 1.36 -15.02 8.85
C GLN A 62 1.00 -14.14 10.06
N ILE A 63 1.22 -12.84 9.91
CA ILE A 63 0.81 -11.85 10.92
C ILE A 63 -0.71 -11.79 11.08
N THR A 64 -1.45 -12.08 10.02
CA THR A 64 -2.91 -12.14 10.01
C THR A 64 -3.44 -13.24 10.92
N ASP A 65 -2.74 -14.37 11.00
CA ASP A 65 -3.12 -15.50 11.86
C ASP A 65 -3.09 -15.07 13.33
N ALA A 66 -2.06 -14.29 13.71
CA ALA A 66 -1.92 -13.74 15.06
C ALA A 66 -3.07 -12.81 15.42
N ILE A 67 -3.45 -11.94 14.48
CA ILE A 67 -4.52 -10.96 14.65
C ILE A 67 -5.87 -11.68 14.74
N LEU A 68 -6.13 -12.66 13.88
CA LEU A 68 -7.37 -13.43 13.88
C LEU A 68 -7.53 -14.20 15.19
N MET A 69 -6.54 -15.01 15.57
CA MET A 69 -6.57 -15.79 16.82
C MET A 69 -6.77 -14.90 18.04
N ALA A 70 -6.10 -13.75 18.11
CA ALA A 70 -6.27 -12.82 19.22
C ALA A 70 -7.70 -12.25 19.29
N ASN A 71 -8.31 -11.90 18.14
CA ASN A 71 -9.68 -11.37 18.13
C ASN A 71 -10.71 -12.44 18.51
N GLU A 72 -10.61 -13.65 17.94
CA GLU A 72 -11.52 -14.77 18.26
C GLU A 72 -11.41 -15.17 19.73
N ALA A 73 -10.20 -15.20 20.30
CA ALA A 73 -9.99 -15.49 21.71
C ALA A 73 -10.68 -14.46 22.64
N VAL A 74 -10.57 -13.16 22.30
CA VAL A 74 -11.22 -12.09 23.06
C VAL A 74 -12.74 -12.13 22.90
N ASP A 75 -13.23 -12.37 21.69
CA ASP A 75 -14.67 -12.50 21.43
C ASP A 75 -15.28 -13.65 22.23
N TYR A 76 -14.63 -14.82 22.20
CA TYR A 76 -15.05 -15.99 22.98
C TYR A 76 -15.19 -15.68 24.47
N TRP A 77 -14.17 -15.07 25.09
CA TRP A 77 -14.25 -14.65 26.50
C TRP A 77 -15.39 -13.66 26.75
N LYS A 78 -15.60 -12.67 25.87
CA LYS A 78 -16.70 -11.69 25.98
C LYS A 78 -18.07 -12.35 25.94
N VAL A 79 -18.29 -13.25 24.99
CA VAL A 79 -19.56 -13.96 24.79
C VAL A 79 -19.84 -14.90 25.97
N LYS A 80 -18.84 -15.69 26.38
CA LYS A 80 -18.95 -16.64 27.50
C LYS A 80 -18.88 -15.99 28.89
N LYS A 81 -18.72 -14.67 28.97
CA LYS A 81 -18.57 -13.91 30.23
C LYS A 81 -17.43 -14.42 31.12
N ILE A 82 -16.39 -15.00 30.51
CA ILE A 82 -15.20 -15.46 31.23
C ILE A 82 -14.41 -14.23 31.68
N LYS A 83 -14.05 -14.19 32.96
CA LYS A 83 -13.25 -13.13 33.57
C LYS A 83 -11.78 -13.42 33.35
N GLY A 84 -11.06 -12.49 32.73
CA GLY A 84 -9.64 -12.66 32.47
C GLY A 84 -8.92 -11.38 32.07
N PHE A 85 -7.62 -11.51 31.91
CA PHE A 85 -6.71 -10.44 31.54
C PHE A 85 -5.95 -10.80 30.26
N ILE A 86 -5.82 -9.79 29.40
CA ILE A 86 -4.89 -9.81 28.28
C ILE A 86 -3.64 -9.05 28.73
N LEU A 87 -2.50 -9.73 28.74
CA LEU A 87 -1.20 -9.10 29.01
C LEU A 87 -0.46 -8.94 27.69
N LYS A 88 -0.23 -7.69 27.29
CA LYS A 88 0.65 -7.34 26.17
C LYS A 88 2.01 -7.00 26.75
N LEU A 89 3.00 -7.87 26.57
CA LEU A 89 4.35 -7.67 27.09
C LEU A 89 5.31 -7.24 25.97
N ASP A 90 6.21 -6.31 26.30
CA ASP A 90 7.30 -5.84 25.44
C ASP A 90 8.64 -6.25 26.06
N ILE A 91 9.60 -6.69 25.26
CA ILE A 91 10.94 -7.06 25.74
C ILE A 91 11.90 -5.88 25.58
N GLU A 92 12.59 -5.49 26.65
CA GLU A 92 13.61 -4.45 26.61
C GLU A 92 14.83 -4.91 25.80
N LYS A 93 15.12 -4.18 24.72
CA LYS A 93 16.32 -4.39 23.87
C LYS A 93 16.50 -5.87 23.52
N ALA A 94 15.43 -6.50 23.01
CA ALA A 94 15.30 -7.95 22.83
C ALA A 94 16.51 -8.65 22.17
N PHE A 95 17.17 -8.00 21.21
CA PHE A 95 18.37 -8.58 20.60
C PHE A 95 19.62 -8.39 21.47
N ASP A 96 19.78 -7.26 22.15
CA ASP A 96 21.03 -6.86 22.77
C ASP A 96 21.34 -7.61 24.08
N ASN A 97 20.31 -8.13 24.76
CA ASN A 97 20.43 -8.69 26.11
C ASN A 97 20.49 -10.22 26.19
N LEU A 98 20.23 -10.92 25.08
CA LEU A 98 20.08 -12.38 25.08
C LEU A 98 21.38 -13.10 25.46
N ASN A 99 21.33 -13.96 26.47
CA ASN A 99 22.46 -14.76 26.95
C ASN A 99 22.84 -15.84 25.93
N TRP A 100 24.11 -15.93 25.54
CA TRP A 100 24.60 -16.93 24.59
C TRP A 100 24.58 -18.36 25.13
N ASP A 101 24.87 -18.55 26.41
CA ASP A 101 24.84 -19.88 27.02
C ASP A 101 23.41 -20.40 27.11
N PHE A 102 22.43 -19.51 27.27
CA PHE A 102 21.01 -19.86 27.16
C PHE A 102 20.63 -20.32 25.75
N ILE A 103 21.15 -19.66 24.69
CA ILE A 103 20.92 -20.10 23.31
C ILE A 103 21.51 -21.50 23.11
N ASP A 104 22.74 -21.72 23.54
CA ASP A 104 23.42 -23.03 23.41
C ASP A 104 22.66 -24.12 24.18
N PHE A 105 22.18 -23.82 25.39
CA PHE A 105 21.31 -24.69 26.18
C PHE A 105 20.02 -25.06 25.44
N VAL A 106 19.31 -24.07 24.86
CA VAL A 106 18.06 -24.35 24.12
C VAL A 106 18.34 -25.17 22.87
N LEU A 107 19.44 -24.91 22.17
CA LEU A 107 19.87 -25.71 21.02
C LEU A 107 20.20 -27.15 21.41
N GLU A 108 20.85 -27.34 22.55
CA GLU A 108 21.12 -28.66 23.10
C GLU A 108 19.84 -29.43 23.42
N LYS A 109 18.89 -28.80 24.12
CA LYS A 109 17.60 -29.42 24.45
C LYS A 109 16.72 -29.70 23.22
N LYS A 110 17.02 -29.06 22.09
CA LYS A 110 16.40 -29.35 20.78
C LYS A 110 17.19 -30.35 19.93
N ASN A 111 18.21 -31.00 20.50
CA ASN A 111 19.04 -32.01 19.84
C ASN A 111 19.80 -31.49 18.61
N PHE A 112 20.19 -30.20 18.59
CA PHE A 112 21.06 -29.71 17.53
C PHE A 112 22.47 -30.31 17.66
N PRO A 113 23.07 -30.78 16.54
CA PRO A 113 24.40 -31.40 16.58
C PRO A 113 25.46 -30.50 17.20
N ASN A 114 26.38 -31.08 17.98
CA ASN A 114 27.45 -30.34 18.67
C ASN A 114 28.28 -29.46 17.70
N LEU A 115 28.60 -29.99 16.52
CA LEU A 115 29.32 -29.23 15.49
C LEU A 115 28.54 -27.97 15.07
N TRP A 116 27.22 -28.09 14.90
CA TRP A 116 26.36 -26.97 14.53
C TRP A 116 26.28 -25.93 15.66
N ARG A 117 26.14 -26.38 16.91
CA ARG A 117 26.18 -25.50 18.09
C ARG A 117 27.50 -24.74 18.19
N LYS A 118 28.64 -25.40 17.95
CA LYS A 118 29.97 -24.75 17.89
C LYS A 118 30.05 -23.67 16.80
N TRP A 119 29.48 -23.90 15.62
CA TRP A 119 29.41 -22.88 14.57
C TRP A 119 28.54 -21.68 14.97
N ILE A 120 27.37 -21.92 15.57
CA ILE A 120 26.51 -20.84 16.08
C ILE A 120 27.23 -20.05 17.17
N LYS A 121 27.85 -20.74 18.14
CA LYS A 121 28.63 -20.13 19.22
C LYS A 121 29.75 -19.26 18.63
N GLY A 122 30.54 -19.79 17.69
CA GLY A 122 31.58 -19.03 16.99
C GLY A 122 31.04 -17.80 16.23
N CYS A 123 29.84 -17.88 15.67
CA CYS A 123 29.20 -16.73 15.02
C CYS A 123 28.88 -15.63 16.03
N ILE A 124 28.22 -15.97 17.15
CA ILE A 124 27.70 -14.99 18.11
C ILE A 124 28.74 -14.49 19.11
N SER A 125 29.68 -15.33 19.56
CA SER A 125 30.58 -15.00 20.68
C SER A 125 31.87 -14.28 20.28
N ASN A 126 32.36 -14.50 19.06
CA ASN A 126 33.65 -13.95 18.61
C ASN A 126 33.53 -12.54 18.02
N VAL A 127 32.41 -11.84 18.25
CA VAL A 127 32.14 -10.54 17.64
C VAL A 127 32.80 -9.40 18.39
N THR A 128 33.42 -8.49 17.64
CA THR A 128 33.88 -7.19 18.15
C THR A 128 33.16 -6.07 17.41
N TYR A 129 32.63 -5.11 18.16
CA TYR A 129 31.89 -3.97 17.64
C TYR A 129 32.73 -2.70 17.65
N SER A 130 32.56 -1.87 16.62
CA SER A 130 32.95 -0.45 16.64
C SER A 130 31.75 0.39 16.27
N VAL A 131 31.53 1.53 16.93
CA VAL A 131 30.37 2.39 16.67
C VAL A 131 30.74 3.40 15.60
N ILE A 132 29.90 3.56 14.58
CA ILE A 132 30.13 4.59 13.56
C ILE A 132 29.69 5.94 14.13
N VAL A 133 30.66 6.84 14.29
CA VAL A 133 30.43 8.23 14.70
C VAL A 133 30.94 9.13 13.58
N ASN A 134 30.06 9.99 13.03
CA ASN A 134 30.37 10.88 11.91
C ASN A 134 31.03 10.18 10.71
N GLY A 135 30.56 8.98 10.37
CA GLY A 135 31.05 8.19 9.24
C GLY A 135 32.35 7.42 9.50
N ARG A 136 32.95 7.53 10.69
CA ARG A 136 34.18 6.81 11.05
C ARG A 136 33.92 5.81 12.18
N PRO A 137 34.50 4.59 12.12
CA PRO A 137 34.39 3.63 13.22
C PRO A 137 35.20 4.11 14.42
N GLN A 138 34.56 4.14 15.59
CA GLN A 138 35.14 4.57 16.85
C GLN A 138 34.99 3.48 17.92
N GLY A 139 36.04 3.34 18.73
CA GLY A 139 36.13 2.36 19.81
C GLY A 139 36.17 0.91 19.36
N ARG A 140 36.40 0.01 20.32
CA ARG A 140 36.32 -1.44 20.13
C ARG A 140 35.67 -2.06 21.37
N ILE A 141 34.51 -2.68 21.16
CA ILE A 141 33.70 -3.29 22.21
C ILE A 141 33.67 -4.80 21.93
N LYS A 142 34.16 -5.61 22.87
CA LYS A 142 33.96 -7.06 22.81
C LYS A 142 32.61 -7.39 23.44
N ALA A 143 31.76 -8.09 22.71
CA ALA A 143 30.45 -8.48 23.21
C ALA A 143 30.58 -9.65 24.20
N ASN A 144 29.69 -9.70 25.18
CA ASN A 144 29.54 -10.84 26.09
C ASN A 144 28.14 -11.48 26.04
N ARG A 145 27.20 -10.82 25.35
CA ARG A 145 25.81 -11.25 25.15
C ARG A 145 25.21 -10.54 23.94
N GLY A 146 24.00 -10.95 23.59
CA GLY A 146 23.18 -10.32 22.58
C GLY A 146 23.42 -10.84 21.17
N LEU A 147 22.48 -10.55 20.29
CA LEU A 147 22.45 -10.92 18.89
C LEU A 147 22.54 -9.67 18.03
N ARG A 148 23.20 -9.79 16.87
CA ARG A 148 23.36 -8.68 15.94
C ARG A 148 22.06 -8.30 15.28
N GLN A 149 21.72 -7.02 15.32
CA GLN A 149 20.54 -6.51 14.65
C GLN A 149 20.85 -6.19 13.18
N GLY A 150 20.29 -6.98 12.25
CA GLY A 150 20.58 -6.89 10.81
C GLY A 150 21.36 -8.09 10.27
N ASP A 151 21.79 -8.99 11.15
CA ASP A 151 22.37 -10.29 10.80
C ASP A 151 21.27 -11.27 10.36
N PRO A 152 21.43 -11.97 9.20
CA PRO A 152 20.47 -12.96 8.73
C PRO A 152 20.16 -14.08 9.73
N LEU A 153 21.10 -14.43 10.61
CA LEU A 153 20.97 -15.55 11.54
C LEU A 153 20.20 -15.17 12.82
N SER A 154 20.40 -13.94 13.31
CA SER A 154 19.88 -13.47 14.60
C SER A 154 18.37 -13.62 14.80
N PRO A 155 17.48 -13.31 13.83
CA PRO A 155 16.03 -13.44 14.02
C PRO A 155 15.61 -14.88 14.35
N PHE A 156 16.28 -15.87 13.76
CA PHE A 156 15.96 -17.28 13.95
C PHE A 156 16.47 -17.79 15.30
N LEU A 157 17.67 -17.38 15.71
CA LEU A 157 18.19 -17.69 17.06
C LEU A 157 17.32 -17.06 18.14
N PHE A 158 16.84 -15.83 17.92
CA PHE A 158 15.91 -15.18 18.83
C PHE A 158 14.60 -15.96 18.96
N VAL A 159 14.01 -16.40 17.84
CA VAL A 159 12.80 -17.23 17.85
C VAL A 159 13.01 -18.56 18.56
N ILE A 160 14.16 -19.21 18.39
CA ILE A 160 14.52 -20.43 19.11
C ILE A 160 14.59 -20.19 20.62
N ALA A 161 15.24 -19.10 21.05
CA ALA A 161 15.30 -18.74 22.46
C ALA A 161 13.90 -18.44 23.04
N MET A 162 13.06 -17.72 22.28
CA MET A 162 11.67 -17.43 22.68
C MET A 162 10.78 -18.68 22.72
N ASP A 163 11.13 -19.74 21.98
CA ASP A 163 10.38 -21.01 22.02
C ASP A 163 10.43 -21.67 23.40
N TYR A 164 11.50 -21.44 24.18
CA TYR A 164 11.55 -21.86 25.58
C TYR A 164 10.39 -21.25 26.39
N LEU A 165 10.15 -19.94 26.24
CA LEU A 165 9.03 -19.28 26.93
C LEU A 165 7.69 -19.86 26.47
N SER A 166 7.53 -20.11 25.16
CA SER A 166 6.30 -20.72 24.64
C SER A 166 6.03 -22.11 25.23
N ARG A 167 7.08 -22.92 25.39
CA ARG A 167 6.99 -24.26 25.99
C ARG A 167 6.73 -24.20 27.50
N LEU A 168 7.39 -23.27 28.21
CA LEU A 168 7.14 -23.02 29.63
C LEU A 168 5.67 -22.66 29.88
N LEU A 169 5.14 -21.71 29.10
CA LEU A 169 3.73 -21.29 29.21
C LEU A 169 2.76 -22.43 28.85
N SER A 170 3.07 -23.22 27.82
CA SER A 170 2.24 -24.38 27.47
C SER A 170 2.29 -25.46 28.55
N HIS A 171 3.44 -25.66 29.20
CA HIS A 171 3.57 -26.59 30.31
C HIS A 171 2.72 -26.15 31.51
N LEU A 172 2.80 -24.87 31.90
CA LEU A 172 1.97 -24.31 32.98
C LEU A 172 0.47 -24.41 32.69
N GLU A 173 0.08 -24.24 31.43
CA GLU A 173 -1.31 -24.43 31.01
C GLU A 173 -1.73 -25.90 31.11
N SER A 174 -0.88 -26.83 30.64
CA SER A 174 -1.17 -28.27 30.71
C SER A 174 -1.19 -28.83 32.14
N SER A 175 -0.42 -28.25 33.06
CA SER A 175 -0.41 -28.64 34.47
C SER A 175 -1.49 -27.96 35.30
N GLY A 176 -2.31 -27.09 34.69
CA GLY A 176 -3.34 -26.31 35.39
C GLY A 176 -2.79 -25.18 36.27
N ALA A 177 -1.49 -24.88 36.20
CA ALA A 177 -0.87 -23.79 36.96
C ALA A 177 -1.26 -22.40 36.43
N ILE A 178 -1.64 -22.30 35.16
CA ILE A 178 -2.30 -21.13 34.57
C ILE A 178 -3.46 -21.60 33.69
N LYS A 179 -4.42 -20.71 33.40
CA LYS A 179 -5.52 -21.01 32.50
C LYS A 179 -5.71 -19.89 31.48
N GLY A 180 -5.58 -20.24 30.20
CA GLY A 180 -5.79 -19.34 29.07
C GLY A 180 -7.20 -19.42 28.49
N VAL A 181 -7.34 -19.07 27.21
CA VAL A 181 -8.62 -19.20 26.50
C VAL A 181 -8.79 -20.66 26.07
N SER A 182 -9.75 -21.35 26.67
CA SER A 182 -10.10 -22.74 26.33
C SER A 182 -11.42 -22.76 25.55
N LEU A 183 -11.37 -23.00 24.23
CA LEU A 183 -12.58 -23.11 23.39
C LEU A 183 -13.19 -24.52 23.47
N ASN A 184 -12.34 -25.54 23.41
CA ASN A 184 -12.69 -26.97 23.55
C ASN A 184 -11.46 -27.73 24.09
N SER A 185 -11.61 -29.03 24.38
CA SER A 185 -10.53 -29.86 24.94
C SER A 185 -9.22 -29.86 24.12
N ASN A 186 -9.28 -29.46 22.85
CA ASN A 186 -8.14 -29.52 21.92
C ASN A 186 -7.61 -28.13 21.51
N CYS A 187 -8.23 -27.02 21.93
CA CYS A 187 -7.87 -25.68 21.48
C CYS A 187 -7.76 -24.70 22.65
N ASN A 188 -6.55 -24.66 23.21
CA ASN A 188 -6.18 -23.80 24.32
C ASN A 188 -5.15 -22.74 23.87
N ILE A 189 -5.49 -21.47 24.11
CA ILE A 189 -4.68 -20.31 23.76
C ILE A 189 -4.32 -19.56 25.05
N SER A 190 -3.21 -19.92 25.65
CA SER A 190 -2.55 -19.13 26.71
C SER A 190 -1.75 -17.95 26.16
N HIS A 191 -1.21 -18.06 24.95
CA HIS A 191 -0.30 -17.04 24.41
C HIS A 191 -0.17 -17.06 22.89
N ILE A 192 0.17 -15.91 22.34
CA ILE A 192 0.51 -15.67 20.93
C ILE A 192 1.80 -14.85 20.89
N LEU A 193 2.82 -15.38 20.23
CA LEU A 193 4.11 -14.70 20.04
C LEU A 193 4.26 -14.25 18.59
N PHE A 194 4.68 -13.01 18.41
CA PHE A 194 5.15 -12.50 17.13
C PHE A 194 6.54 -11.87 17.31
N ALA A 195 7.57 -12.71 17.21
CA ALA A 195 8.94 -12.35 17.53
C ALA A 195 9.05 -11.91 19.01
N TYR A 196 9.28 -10.61 19.26
CA TYR A 196 9.41 -10.03 20.60
C TYR A 196 8.08 -9.49 21.15
N ASP A 197 7.03 -9.38 20.33
CA ASP A 197 5.70 -8.98 20.77
C ASP A 197 5.00 -10.20 21.39
N ILE A 198 4.72 -10.13 22.69
CA ILE A 198 4.09 -11.21 23.46
C ILE A 198 2.66 -10.78 23.81
N LEU A 199 1.69 -11.62 23.46
CA LEU A 199 0.30 -11.47 23.91
C LEU A 199 -0.09 -12.70 24.72
N LEU A 200 -0.47 -12.53 25.98
CA LEU A 200 -0.87 -13.59 26.89
C LEU A 200 -2.35 -13.42 27.26
N PHE A 201 -3.00 -14.56 27.46
CA PHE A 201 -4.37 -14.66 27.96
C PHE A 201 -4.33 -15.46 29.25
N ILE A 202 -4.82 -14.86 30.33
CA ILE A 202 -4.94 -15.53 31.64
C ILE A 202 -6.30 -15.25 32.29
N GLU A 203 -6.98 -16.27 32.78
CA GLU A 203 -8.21 -16.11 33.57
C GLU A 203 -7.91 -15.39 34.91
N ASP A 204 -8.90 -14.65 35.44
CA ASP A 204 -8.76 -13.89 36.69
C ASP A 204 -8.69 -14.83 37.89
N ASN A 205 -7.46 -15.08 38.35
CA ASN A 205 -7.16 -15.86 39.54
C ASN A 205 -5.76 -15.47 40.05
N ASP A 206 -5.63 -15.19 41.34
CA ASP A 206 -4.36 -14.74 41.92
C ASP A 206 -3.24 -15.78 41.83
N CYS A 207 -3.55 -17.07 41.99
CA CYS A 207 -2.57 -18.15 41.82
C CYS A 207 -2.06 -18.20 40.38
N PHE A 208 -2.95 -18.08 39.38
CA PHE A 208 -2.54 -18.08 37.98
C PHE A 208 -1.66 -16.88 37.66
N LEU A 209 -2.03 -15.68 38.11
CA LEU A 209 -1.23 -14.47 37.92
C LEU A 209 0.14 -14.57 38.60
N ASN A 210 0.20 -15.10 39.82
CA ASN A 210 1.46 -15.30 40.54
C ASN A 210 2.36 -16.31 39.86
N ASN A 211 1.82 -17.46 39.45
CA ASN A 211 2.55 -18.49 38.71
C ASN A 211 3.12 -17.94 37.41
N LEU A 212 2.32 -17.17 36.66
CA LEU A 212 2.76 -16.53 35.43
C LEU A 212 3.89 -15.53 35.69
N ARG A 213 3.77 -14.68 36.72
CA ARG A 213 4.82 -13.73 37.10
C ARG A 213 6.12 -14.42 37.48
N MET A 214 6.06 -15.50 38.26
CA MET A 214 7.22 -16.31 38.62
C MET A 214 7.88 -16.93 37.39
N ALA A 215 7.09 -17.51 36.48
CA ALA A 215 7.58 -18.11 35.24
C ALA A 215 8.29 -17.09 34.35
N LEU A 216 7.72 -15.88 34.21
CA LEU A 216 8.35 -14.79 33.49
C LEU A 216 9.67 -14.38 34.15
N SER A 217 9.72 -14.23 35.48
CA SER A 217 10.95 -13.89 36.20
C SER A 217 12.06 -14.94 36.03
N LEU A 218 11.70 -16.22 36.06
CA LEU A 218 12.65 -17.31 35.78
C LEU A 218 13.18 -17.23 34.34
N PHE A 219 12.30 -16.96 33.38
CA PHE A 219 12.70 -16.75 31.99
C PHE A 219 13.64 -15.55 31.82
N GLU A 220 13.36 -14.43 32.47
CA GLU A 220 14.23 -13.24 32.43
C GLU A 220 15.63 -13.56 32.97
N ARG A 221 15.72 -14.28 34.09
CA ARG A 221 16.99 -14.67 34.72
C ARG A 221 17.79 -15.65 33.85
N ALA A 222 17.12 -16.63 33.25
CA ALA A 222 17.77 -17.63 32.40
C ALA A 222 18.22 -17.04 31.05
N SER A 223 17.33 -16.31 30.37
CA SER A 223 17.57 -15.81 29.01
C SER A 223 18.32 -14.48 28.97
N GLY A 224 18.28 -13.68 30.04
CA GLY A 224 18.72 -12.29 30.05
C GLY A 224 17.74 -11.31 29.41
N LEU A 225 16.60 -11.77 28.87
CA LEU A 225 15.57 -10.93 28.26
C LEU A 225 14.66 -10.35 29.32
N LYS A 226 14.79 -9.05 29.61
CA LYS A 226 13.94 -8.33 30.56
C LYS A 226 12.66 -7.81 29.90
N ILE A 227 11.54 -7.90 30.61
CA ILE A 227 10.26 -7.34 30.23
C ILE A 227 10.27 -5.84 30.54
N ASN A 228 9.86 -5.05 29.56
CA ASN A 228 9.69 -3.62 29.69
C ASN A 228 8.32 -3.31 30.30
N LEU A 229 8.28 -3.16 31.63
CA LEU A 229 7.04 -2.88 32.36
C LEU A 229 6.34 -1.59 31.89
N LEU A 230 7.12 -0.54 31.54
CA LEU A 230 6.58 0.75 31.08
C LEU A 230 5.89 0.68 29.71
N LYS A 231 6.23 -0.32 28.89
CA LYS A 231 5.64 -0.54 27.56
C LYS A 231 4.66 -1.70 27.52
N SER A 232 4.63 -2.48 28.59
CA SER A 232 3.71 -3.58 28.77
C SER A 232 2.38 -3.06 29.31
N ALA A 233 1.30 -3.73 28.97
CA ALA A 233 -0.04 -3.32 29.36
C ALA A 233 -0.89 -4.54 29.77
N LEU A 234 -1.73 -4.34 30.77
CA LEU A 234 -2.78 -5.25 31.19
C LEU A 234 -4.12 -4.69 30.73
N VAL A 235 -4.95 -5.50 30.09
CA VAL A 235 -6.32 -5.10 29.72
C VAL A 235 -7.33 -6.14 30.19
N PRO A 236 -8.35 -5.74 30.98
CA PRO A 236 -9.35 -6.66 31.50
C PRO A 236 -10.39 -7.04 30.45
N VAL A 237 -10.91 -8.26 30.55
CA VAL A 237 -12.05 -8.77 29.80
C VAL A 237 -13.07 -9.33 30.80
N ASN A 238 -14.25 -8.72 30.86
CA ASN A 238 -15.30 -9.02 31.85
C ASN A 238 -14.87 -8.89 33.33
N VAL A 239 -13.71 -8.30 33.63
CA VAL A 239 -13.23 -8.01 34.99
C VAL A 239 -13.57 -6.56 35.36
N SER A 240 -13.85 -6.30 36.63
CA SER A 240 -14.11 -4.94 37.13
C SER A 240 -12.87 -4.06 37.02
N LEU A 241 -13.06 -2.75 36.84
CA LEU A 241 -11.94 -1.82 36.69
C LEU A 241 -11.08 -1.73 37.97
N ASN A 242 -11.68 -1.90 39.15
CA ASN A 242 -10.97 -1.89 40.43
C ASN A 242 -9.99 -3.06 40.51
N ARG A 243 -10.48 -4.28 40.27
CA ARG A 243 -9.67 -5.50 40.21
C ARG A 243 -8.57 -5.39 39.15
N ALA A 244 -8.87 -4.82 37.99
CA ALA A 244 -7.88 -4.61 36.94
C ALA A 244 -6.75 -3.65 37.36
N LYS A 245 -7.09 -2.56 38.07
CA LYS A 245 -6.11 -1.61 38.60
C LYS A 245 -5.24 -2.22 39.70
N GLU A 246 -5.83 -3.03 40.58
CA GLU A 246 -5.10 -3.80 41.61
C GLU A 246 -4.10 -4.79 40.98
N CYS A 247 -4.53 -5.57 39.99
CA CYS A 247 -3.63 -6.47 39.29
C CYS A 247 -2.53 -5.71 38.52
N ALA A 248 -2.89 -4.59 37.87
CA ALA A 248 -1.93 -3.77 37.14
C ALA A 248 -0.86 -3.16 38.07
N SER A 249 -1.25 -2.67 39.26
CA SER A 249 -0.32 -2.14 40.25
C SER A 249 0.57 -3.25 40.83
N PHE A 250 0.02 -4.43 41.12
CA PHE A 250 0.79 -5.59 41.58
C PHE A 250 1.89 -6.02 40.59
N TRP A 251 1.60 -5.94 39.29
CA TRP A 251 2.54 -6.25 38.21
C TRP A 251 3.45 -5.07 37.83
N GLY A 252 3.15 -3.85 38.28
CA GLY A 252 3.87 -2.64 37.89
C GLY A 252 3.70 -2.25 36.41
N ILE A 253 2.57 -2.62 35.78
CA ILE A 253 2.27 -2.34 34.37
C ILE A 253 1.03 -1.45 34.24
N SER A 254 0.87 -0.78 33.09
CA SER A 254 -0.28 0.10 32.88
C SER A 254 -1.56 -0.68 32.61
N CYS A 255 -2.68 -0.22 33.19
CA CYS A 255 -4.01 -0.75 32.90
C CYS A 255 -4.62 -0.03 31.68
N HIS A 256 -5.06 -0.79 30.69
CA HIS A 256 -5.68 -0.32 29.45
C HIS A 256 -7.09 -0.91 29.31
N SER A 257 -7.87 -0.43 28.34
CA SER A 257 -9.15 -1.00 27.95
C SER A 257 -9.14 -1.48 26.50
N LEU A 258 -10.08 -2.35 26.14
CA LEU A 258 -10.33 -2.70 24.74
C LEU A 258 -11.01 -1.53 24.01
N PRO A 259 -10.71 -1.28 22.72
CA PRO A 259 -9.82 -2.05 21.85
C PRO A 259 -8.32 -1.78 22.07
N LEU A 260 -7.51 -2.85 22.08
CA LEU A 260 -6.06 -2.80 22.22
C LEU A 260 -5.37 -2.72 20.84
N SER A 261 -4.37 -1.85 20.69
CA SER A 261 -3.52 -1.86 19.50
C SER A 261 -2.51 -3.02 19.55
N TYR A 262 -2.73 -4.05 18.73
CA TYR A 262 -1.86 -5.22 18.56
C TYR A 262 -1.46 -5.33 17.07
N LEU A 263 -0.15 -5.41 16.80
CA LEU A 263 0.43 -5.58 15.46
C LEU A 263 -0.11 -4.60 14.38
N GLY A 264 0.33 -3.33 14.44
CA GLY A 264 -0.19 -2.26 13.57
C GLY A 264 0.26 -2.30 12.11
N ILE A 265 -0.63 -1.93 11.19
CA ILE A 265 -0.29 -1.71 9.77
C ILE A 265 0.28 -0.29 9.59
N SER A 266 1.53 -0.20 9.13
CA SER A 266 2.18 1.07 8.81
C SER A 266 1.44 1.84 7.70
N LYS A 267 1.60 3.17 7.63
CA LYS A 267 1.01 4.00 6.56
C LYS A 267 1.38 3.52 5.15
N GLY A 268 2.60 3.02 4.96
CA GLY A 268 3.02 2.39 3.70
C GLY A 268 2.29 1.08 3.40
N GLY A 269 1.98 0.28 4.42
CA GLY A 269 1.13 -0.90 4.29
C GLY A 269 -0.31 -0.54 3.94
N ARG A 270 -0.88 0.48 4.59
CA ARG A 270 -2.22 1.00 4.27
C ARG A 270 -2.32 1.54 2.85
N LEU A 271 -1.31 2.26 2.37
CA LEU A 271 -1.22 2.69 0.98
C LEU A 271 -1.22 1.50 0.01
N THR A 272 -0.49 0.44 0.34
CA THR A 272 -0.43 -0.77 -0.48
C THR A 272 -1.82 -1.40 -0.58
N LEU A 273 -2.52 -1.56 0.55
CA LEU A 273 -3.89 -2.08 0.58
C LEU A 273 -4.88 -1.22 -0.23
N ILE A 274 -4.78 0.12 -0.13
CA ILE A 274 -5.65 0.99 -0.95
C ILE A 274 -5.49 0.67 -2.43
N LYS A 275 -4.24 0.50 -2.89
CA LYS A 275 -3.94 0.28 -4.31
C LYS A 275 -4.26 -1.13 -4.80
N SER A 276 -4.00 -2.15 -3.98
CA SER A 276 -4.13 -3.55 -4.40
C SER A 276 -5.55 -4.08 -4.22
N THR A 277 -6.28 -3.61 -3.19
CA THR A 277 -7.61 -4.14 -2.85
C THR A 277 -8.68 -3.06 -2.93
N LEU A 278 -8.57 -1.97 -2.17
CA LEU A 278 -9.70 -1.04 -2.03
C LEU A 278 -10.05 -0.31 -3.34
N SER A 279 -9.05 -0.02 -4.18
CA SER A 279 -9.28 0.59 -5.49
C SER A 279 -9.77 -0.39 -6.55
N SER A 280 -9.63 -1.70 -6.34
CA SER A 280 -10.12 -2.72 -7.29
C SER A 280 -11.58 -3.10 -7.04
N LEU A 281 -12.04 -3.06 -5.78
CA LEU A 281 -13.42 -3.38 -5.39
C LEU A 281 -14.50 -2.70 -6.26
N PRO A 282 -14.45 -1.38 -6.53
CA PRO A 282 -15.51 -0.72 -7.30
C PRO A 282 -15.35 -0.89 -8.83
N ILE A 283 -14.22 -1.43 -9.33
CA ILE A 283 -13.90 -1.40 -10.76
C ILE A 283 -14.97 -2.08 -11.62
N TYR A 284 -15.54 -3.20 -11.15
CA TYR A 284 -16.58 -3.91 -11.89
C TYR A 284 -17.77 -2.98 -12.20
N GLN A 285 -18.31 -2.32 -11.18
CA GLN A 285 -19.44 -1.40 -11.35
C GLN A 285 -19.05 -0.14 -12.13
N LEU A 286 -17.88 0.43 -11.85
CA LEU A 286 -17.34 1.60 -12.56
C LEU A 286 -17.00 1.31 -14.02
N SER A 287 -16.95 0.04 -14.43
CA SER A 287 -16.67 -0.32 -15.81
C SER A 287 -17.88 -0.13 -16.72
N VAL A 288 -19.09 -0.17 -16.17
CA VAL A 288 -20.35 -0.08 -16.95
C VAL A 288 -21.12 1.18 -16.60
N PHE A 289 -21.16 1.56 -15.32
CA PHE A 289 -22.01 2.64 -14.84
C PHE A 289 -21.19 3.88 -14.50
N GLN A 290 -21.72 5.05 -14.83
CA GLN A 290 -21.17 6.32 -14.34
C GLN A 290 -21.46 6.47 -12.85
N ALA A 291 -20.40 6.55 -12.07
CA ALA A 291 -20.54 6.75 -10.63
C ALA A 291 -20.92 8.20 -10.33
N PRO A 292 -21.97 8.43 -9.51
CA PRO A 292 -22.27 9.75 -8.99
C PRO A 292 -21.05 10.36 -8.29
N SER A 293 -20.88 11.67 -8.43
CA SER A 293 -19.75 12.39 -7.85
C SER A 293 -19.71 12.25 -6.33
N LEU A 294 -20.87 12.20 -5.66
CA LEU A 294 -21.00 11.97 -4.23
C LEU A 294 -20.49 10.58 -3.82
N THR A 295 -20.82 9.53 -4.58
CA THR A 295 -20.35 8.16 -4.33
C THR A 295 -18.83 8.08 -4.44
N CYS A 296 -18.25 8.67 -5.48
CA CYS A 296 -16.80 8.76 -5.63
C CYS A 296 -16.17 9.47 -4.42
N LYS A 297 -16.68 10.64 -4.02
CA LYS A 297 -16.20 11.41 -2.87
C LYS A 297 -16.31 10.62 -1.56
N ASN A 298 -17.39 9.85 -1.37
CA ASN A 298 -17.60 9.03 -0.17
C ASN A 298 -16.59 7.89 -0.07
N ILE A 299 -16.35 7.14 -1.15
CA ILE A 299 -15.35 6.07 -1.17
C ILE A 299 -13.95 6.66 -0.95
N GLU A 300 -13.61 7.76 -1.63
CA GLU A 300 -12.32 8.43 -1.46
C GLU A 300 -12.14 9.00 -0.04
N LYS A 301 -13.22 9.42 0.62
CA LYS A 301 -13.22 9.82 2.04
C LYS A 301 -12.87 8.65 2.96
N PHE A 302 -13.37 7.44 2.69
CA PHE A 302 -12.97 6.24 3.43
C PHE A 302 -11.50 5.89 3.20
N TRP A 303 -11.00 5.95 1.96
CA TRP A 303 -9.58 5.73 1.67
C TRP A 303 -8.70 6.74 2.39
N ARG A 304 -9.11 8.02 2.44
CA ARG A 304 -8.43 9.08 3.18
C ARG A 304 -8.38 8.80 4.68
N LYS A 305 -9.53 8.46 5.28
CA LYS A 305 -9.63 8.10 6.69
C LYS A 305 -8.72 6.91 7.00
N PHE A 306 -8.78 5.86 6.18
CA PHE A 306 -7.98 4.65 6.36
C PHE A 306 -6.47 4.93 6.24
N LEU A 307 -6.01 5.64 5.20
CA LEU A 307 -4.60 5.94 4.99
C LEU A 307 -4.00 6.70 6.19
N TRP A 308 -4.71 7.74 6.66
CA TRP A 308 -4.17 8.68 7.63
C TRP A 308 -4.47 8.29 9.08
N LYS A 309 -5.73 7.92 9.38
CA LYS A 309 -6.20 7.63 10.74
C LYS A 309 -6.22 6.12 11.03
N GLY A 310 -6.55 5.28 10.06
CA GLY A 310 -6.76 3.85 10.29
C GLY A 310 -8.12 3.59 10.95
N ASN A 311 -8.26 2.47 11.67
CA ASN A 311 -9.55 2.06 12.26
C ASN A 311 -9.89 2.72 13.61
N ASN A 312 -8.89 3.26 14.32
CA ASN A 312 -9.13 3.89 15.62
C ASN A 312 -9.64 5.32 15.38
N GLY A 313 -10.96 5.46 15.44
CA GLY A 313 -11.67 6.70 15.16
C GLY A 313 -11.46 7.74 16.26
N SER A 314 -10.48 8.63 16.07
CA SER A 314 -10.49 10.02 16.58
C SER A 314 -9.14 10.70 16.28
N GLU A 315 -8.04 9.97 16.42
CA GLU A 315 -6.70 10.56 16.40
C GLU A 315 -5.91 10.37 15.09
N GLY A 316 -5.46 11.48 14.51
CA GLY A 316 -4.58 11.54 13.34
C GLY A 316 -4.94 12.68 12.38
N SER A 317 -3.98 13.52 12.01
CA SER A 317 -4.22 14.62 11.05
C SER A 317 -4.04 14.17 9.60
N TYR A 318 -4.85 14.75 8.70
CA TYR A 318 -4.66 14.63 7.27
C TYR A 318 -3.46 15.49 6.86
N LEU A 319 -2.28 14.88 6.73
CA LEU A 319 -1.02 15.63 6.58
C LEU A 319 -0.88 16.32 5.21
N ILE A 320 -1.36 15.67 4.16
CA ILE A 320 -1.21 16.12 2.77
C ILE A 320 -2.59 16.20 2.13
N ASN A 321 -2.80 17.26 1.34
CA ASN A 321 -4.03 17.43 0.57
C ASN A 321 -4.27 16.20 -0.31
N TRP A 322 -5.49 15.69 -0.25
CA TRP A 322 -5.89 14.48 -0.97
C TRP A 322 -5.75 14.61 -2.48
N THR A 323 -5.89 15.81 -3.05
CA THR A 323 -5.64 16.05 -4.47
C THR A 323 -4.21 15.73 -4.87
N LYS A 324 -3.23 16.02 -3.99
CA LYS A 324 -1.82 15.68 -4.19
C LYS A 324 -1.55 14.19 -4.01
N VAL A 325 -2.26 13.53 -3.08
CA VAL A 325 -2.16 12.07 -2.90
C VAL A 325 -2.49 11.31 -4.18
N PHE A 326 -3.45 11.80 -4.96
CA PHE A 326 -3.86 11.19 -6.22
C PHE A 326 -2.87 11.34 -7.38
N LYS A 327 -1.93 12.27 -7.29
CA LYS A 327 -0.94 12.45 -8.36
C LYS A 327 -0.10 11.19 -8.52
N SER A 328 0.43 10.98 -9.72
CA SER A 328 1.38 9.90 -9.96
C SER A 328 2.61 10.04 -9.05
N LYS A 329 3.38 8.97 -8.88
CA LYS A 329 4.62 9.02 -8.10
C LYS A 329 5.64 9.99 -8.69
N GLU A 330 5.66 10.10 -10.02
CA GLU A 330 6.50 11.00 -10.81
C GLU A 330 6.10 12.46 -10.62
N GLU A 331 4.82 12.75 -10.47
CA GLU A 331 4.28 14.09 -10.18
C GLU A 331 4.25 14.40 -8.66
N GLY A 332 4.88 13.53 -7.87
CA GLY A 332 5.05 13.70 -6.43
C GLY A 332 3.84 13.37 -5.56
N GLY A 333 2.88 12.61 -6.08
CA GLY A 333 1.81 11.98 -5.31
C GLY A 333 2.13 10.55 -4.87
N LEU A 334 1.10 9.81 -4.45
CA LEU A 334 1.24 8.42 -4.03
C LEU A 334 0.85 7.42 -5.11
N GLY A 335 0.34 7.87 -6.25
CA GLY A 335 -0.11 7.04 -7.37
C GLY A 335 -1.37 6.23 -7.05
N ILE A 336 -2.31 6.83 -6.30
CA ILE A 336 -3.70 6.36 -6.21
C ILE A 336 -4.47 7.09 -7.33
N SER A 337 -5.26 6.42 -8.14
CA SER A 337 -6.09 7.11 -9.14
C SER A 337 -7.36 7.68 -8.50
N ARG A 338 -7.77 8.89 -8.91
CA ARG A 338 -9.12 9.41 -8.61
C ARG A 338 -10.17 8.45 -9.16
N LEU A 339 -11.25 8.21 -8.43
CA LEU A 339 -12.31 7.32 -8.87
C LEU A 339 -13.02 7.85 -10.11
N HIS A 340 -13.28 9.16 -10.15
CA HIS A 340 -13.88 9.80 -11.32
C HIS A 340 -13.03 9.62 -12.59
N VAL A 341 -11.70 9.79 -12.47
CA VAL A 341 -10.76 9.56 -13.58
C VAL A 341 -10.77 8.10 -14.02
N THR A 342 -10.83 7.17 -13.06
CA THR A 342 -10.89 5.73 -13.35
C THR A 342 -12.20 5.36 -14.04
N ASN A 343 -13.33 5.88 -13.58
CA ASN A 343 -14.64 5.64 -14.16
C ASN A 343 -14.72 6.20 -15.59
N LYS A 344 -14.29 7.44 -15.83
CA LYS A 344 -14.24 8.03 -17.18
C LYS A 344 -13.37 7.22 -18.14
N ALA A 345 -12.18 6.79 -17.70
CA ALA A 345 -11.29 5.95 -18.50
C ALA A 345 -11.92 4.58 -18.82
N LEU A 346 -12.61 3.96 -17.85
CA LEU A 346 -13.28 2.67 -18.06
C LEU A 346 -14.49 2.80 -19.00
N LEU A 347 -15.32 3.83 -18.85
CA LEU A 347 -16.45 4.08 -19.76
C LEU A 347 -15.96 4.36 -21.19
N SER A 348 -14.86 5.10 -21.34
CA SER A 348 -14.26 5.34 -22.65
C SER A 348 -13.72 4.07 -23.32
N LYS A 349 -13.40 3.02 -22.54
CA LYS A 349 -13.02 1.72 -23.10
C LYS A 349 -14.15 1.09 -23.91
N TRP A 350 -15.42 1.33 -23.56
CA TRP A 350 -16.55 0.84 -24.36
C TRP A 350 -16.62 1.51 -25.73
N LEU A 351 -16.23 2.79 -25.86
CA LEU A 351 -16.13 3.47 -27.15
C LEU A 351 -15.04 2.82 -28.01
N TRP A 352 -13.90 2.46 -27.40
CA TRP A 352 -12.85 1.71 -28.09
C TRP A 352 -13.31 0.30 -28.53
N CYS A 353 -13.94 -0.45 -27.63
CA CYS A 353 -14.49 -1.77 -27.94
C CYS A 353 -15.56 -1.67 -29.05
N TYR A 354 -16.36 -0.60 -29.08
CA TYR A 354 -17.35 -0.39 -30.13
C TYR A 354 -16.69 -0.37 -31.51
N LEU A 355 -15.58 0.37 -31.65
CA LEU A 355 -14.83 0.44 -32.91
C LEU A 355 -14.07 -0.86 -33.22
N SER A 356 -13.54 -1.53 -32.20
CA SER A 356 -12.65 -2.68 -32.37
C SER A 356 -13.37 -4.03 -32.52
N GLU A 357 -14.61 -4.15 -32.06
CA GLU A 357 -15.37 -5.40 -31.99
C GLU A 357 -16.66 -5.35 -32.84
N PRO A 358 -16.56 -5.36 -34.19
CA PRO A 358 -17.72 -5.16 -35.07
C PRO A 358 -18.81 -6.22 -34.96
N ASN A 359 -18.43 -7.44 -34.58
CA ASN A 359 -19.35 -8.58 -34.56
C ASN A 359 -19.95 -8.86 -33.17
N ALA A 360 -19.66 -8.03 -32.16
CA ALA A 360 -20.12 -8.28 -30.80
C ALA A 360 -21.64 -8.06 -30.66
N LEU A 361 -22.32 -8.96 -29.94
CA LEU A 361 -23.78 -8.90 -29.72
C LEU A 361 -24.21 -7.57 -29.08
N TRP A 362 -23.44 -7.10 -28.09
CA TRP A 362 -23.72 -5.84 -27.39
C TRP A 362 -23.66 -4.64 -28.35
N ARG A 363 -22.72 -4.64 -29.31
CA ARG A 363 -22.62 -3.59 -30.34
C ARG A 363 -23.85 -3.57 -31.23
N ARG A 364 -24.31 -4.75 -31.68
CA ARG A 364 -25.54 -4.90 -32.48
C ARG A 364 -26.76 -4.36 -31.73
N LEU A 365 -26.89 -4.70 -30.44
CA LEU A 365 -27.97 -4.18 -29.59
C LEU A 365 -27.95 -2.65 -29.51
N ILE A 366 -26.77 -2.05 -29.34
CA ILE A 366 -26.62 -0.59 -29.33
C ILE A 366 -27.03 0.01 -30.68
N GLN A 367 -26.63 -0.58 -31.81
CA GLN A 367 -27.00 -0.11 -33.15
C GLN A 367 -28.51 -0.19 -33.43
N CYS A 368 -29.17 -1.26 -32.96
CA CYS A 368 -30.62 -1.40 -33.11
C CYS A 368 -31.39 -0.38 -32.26
N LYS A 369 -30.90 -0.09 -31.05
CA LYS A 369 -31.59 0.80 -30.10
C LYS A 369 -31.31 2.28 -30.34
N TYR A 370 -30.07 2.62 -30.66
CA TYR A 370 -29.59 3.99 -30.84
C TYR A 370 -29.26 4.20 -32.32
N LYS A 371 -29.81 5.27 -32.91
CA LYS A 371 -29.49 5.63 -34.30
C LYS A 371 -28.13 6.32 -34.35
N GLY A 372 -27.21 5.77 -35.14
CA GLY A 372 -26.02 6.50 -35.57
C GLY A 372 -26.37 7.52 -36.63
N ASN A 373 -25.57 8.59 -36.73
CA ASN A 373 -25.75 9.56 -37.80
C ASN A 373 -25.29 8.98 -39.15
N TYR A 374 -24.26 8.13 -39.14
CA TYR A 374 -23.64 7.53 -40.33
C TYR A 374 -23.29 6.06 -40.11
N PRO A 375 -23.18 5.25 -41.18
CA PRO A 375 -22.67 3.89 -41.10
C PRO A 375 -21.28 3.85 -40.46
N GLY A 376 -21.11 3.05 -39.40
CA GLY A 376 -19.82 2.90 -38.70
C GLY A 376 -19.54 3.93 -37.60
N ASP A 377 -20.32 5.00 -37.48
CA ASP A 377 -20.17 5.97 -36.40
C ASP A 377 -20.72 5.42 -35.06
N ILE A 378 -20.19 5.95 -33.96
CA ILE A 378 -20.66 5.62 -32.62
C ILE A 378 -22.05 6.27 -32.41
N PRO A 379 -23.11 5.50 -32.11
CA PRO A 379 -24.46 6.03 -32.00
C PRO A 379 -24.62 7.04 -30.88
N SER A 380 -24.80 8.32 -31.23
CA SER A 380 -24.88 9.43 -30.28
C SER A 380 -26.28 9.96 -30.03
N ASN A 381 -27.27 9.57 -30.84
CA ASN A 381 -28.65 9.99 -30.66
C ASN A 381 -29.31 9.21 -29.50
N ILE A 382 -29.59 9.91 -28.40
CA ILE A 382 -30.13 9.35 -27.15
C ILE A 382 -31.63 9.57 -26.96
N SER A 383 -32.36 9.99 -28.01
CA SER A 383 -33.80 10.32 -27.95
C SER A 383 -34.68 9.17 -27.44
N SER A 384 -34.30 7.92 -27.71
CA SER A 384 -35.01 6.69 -27.31
C SER A 384 -34.58 6.10 -25.95
N SER A 385 -33.83 6.86 -25.12
CA SER A 385 -33.16 6.31 -23.93
C SER A 385 -33.56 6.97 -22.62
N THR A 386 -33.86 6.14 -21.62
CA THR A 386 -33.95 6.57 -20.22
C THR A 386 -32.61 7.13 -19.73
N SER A 387 -32.66 8.03 -18.74
CA SER A 387 -31.47 8.63 -18.12
C SER A 387 -30.56 7.60 -17.42
N LYS A 388 -31.07 6.39 -17.15
CA LYS A 388 -30.37 5.32 -16.42
C LYS A 388 -29.61 4.35 -17.33
N ALA A 389 -29.75 4.44 -18.65
CA ALA A 389 -29.09 3.50 -19.55
C ALA A 389 -27.56 3.73 -19.58
N PRO A 390 -26.73 2.68 -19.45
CA PRO A 390 -25.26 2.82 -19.43
C PRO A 390 -24.68 3.53 -20.65
N TRP A 391 -25.23 3.26 -21.83
CA TRP A 391 -24.76 3.82 -23.10
C TRP A 391 -24.82 5.35 -23.12
N ARG A 392 -25.84 5.94 -22.47
CA ARG A 392 -25.99 7.40 -22.38
C ARG A 392 -24.79 8.03 -21.66
N SER A 393 -24.40 7.48 -20.51
CA SER A 393 -23.22 7.96 -19.78
C SER A 393 -21.88 7.66 -20.46
N ILE A 394 -21.83 6.60 -21.29
CA ILE A 394 -20.65 6.30 -22.11
C ILE A 394 -20.49 7.37 -23.19
N ILE A 395 -21.58 7.77 -23.85
CA ILE A 395 -21.59 8.76 -24.92
C ILE A 395 -21.16 10.14 -24.47
N ASP A 396 -21.38 10.50 -23.21
CA ASP A 396 -20.91 11.79 -22.65
C ASP A 396 -19.38 11.97 -22.78
N ASN A 397 -18.64 10.87 -23.00
CA ASN A 397 -17.19 10.89 -23.19
C ASN A 397 -16.77 10.87 -24.68
N ILE A 398 -17.70 10.90 -25.63
CA ILE A 398 -17.44 10.68 -27.06
C ILE A 398 -16.50 11.74 -27.66
N ASP A 399 -16.69 13.02 -27.34
CA ASP A 399 -15.87 14.11 -27.89
C ASP A 399 -14.43 14.04 -27.38
N TRP A 400 -14.29 13.77 -26.08
CA TRP A 400 -13.00 13.50 -25.47
C TRP A 400 -12.33 12.26 -26.08
N PHE A 401 -13.09 11.20 -26.37
CA PHE A 401 -12.54 9.99 -26.97
C PHE A 401 -12.10 10.23 -28.42
N LYS A 402 -12.95 10.84 -29.25
CA LYS A 402 -12.68 11.14 -30.67
C LYS A 402 -11.46 12.06 -30.84
N SER A 403 -11.27 13.04 -29.95
CA SER A 403 -10.06 13.91 -29.98
C SER A 403 -8.74 13.18 -29.69
N ASN A 404 -8.78 11.98 -29.11
CA ASN A 404 -7.59 11.18 -28.77
C ASN A 404 -7.51 9.85 -29.55
N GLN A 405 -8.40 9.66 -30.53
CA GLN A 405 -8.46 8.48 -31.38
C GLN A 405 -8.16 8.89 -32.82
N SER A 406 -7.43 8.03 -33.53
CA SER A 406 -7.14 8.16 -34.96
C SER A 406 -7.43 6.84 -35.69
N TRP A 407 -7.23 6.80 -37.01
CA TRP A 407 -7.47 5.60 -37.82
C TRP A 407 -6.25 5.21 -38.66
N GLU A 408 -5.98 3.91 -38.75
CA GLU A 408 -5.14 3.34 -39.80
C GLU A 408 -6.02 3.01 -41.01
N LEU A 409 -5.78 3.73 -42.11
CA LEU A 409 -6.59 3.68 -43.34
C LEU A 409 -6.21 2.49 -44.23
N ASN A 410 -7.11 1.52 -44.30
CA ASN A 410 -7.11 0.45 -45.30
C ASN A 410 -8.31 0.66 -46.26
N ASN A 411 -9.28 -0.26 -46.29
CA ASN A 411 -10.44 -0.20 -47.19
C ASN A 411 -11.38 1.00 -46.95
N GLY A 412 -11.46 1.55 -45.73
CA GLY A 412 -12.18 2.81 -45.46
C GLY A 412 -13.71 2.80 -45.59
N ASP A 413 -14.34 1.61 -45.67
CA ASP A 413 -15.79 1.43 -45.86
C ASP A 413 -16.64 1.92 -44.68
N GLN A 414 -16.13 1.80 -43.46
CA GLN A 414 -16.81 2.20 -42.22
C GLN A 414 -16.30 3.53 -41.65
N ILE A 415 -15.52 4.29 -42.42
CA ILE A 415 -14.93 5.56 -42.01
C ILE A 415 -15.55 6.68 -42.84
N SER A 416 -16.12 7.68 -42.17
CA SER A 416 -16.64 8.86 -42.87
C SER A 416 -15.50 9.77 -43.30
N PHE A 417 -15.53 10.21 -44.56
CA PHE A 417 -14.55 11.17 -45.08
C PHE A 417 -14.54 12.47 -44.25
N TRP A 418 -15.72 13.03 -43.95
CA TRP A 418 -15.81 14.32 -43.26
C TRP A 418 -15.80 14.23 -41.73
N TYR A 419 -16.45 13.21 -41.17
CA TYR A 419 -16.78 13.17 -39.74
C TYR A 419 -15.83 12.31 -38.91
N SER A 420 -15.00 11.45 -39.50
CA SER A 420 -14.07 10.60 -38.75
C SER A 420 -12.70 11.27 -38.61
N ASN A 421 -12.02 11.04 -37.48
CA ASN A 421 -10.69 11.60 -37.19
C ASN A 421 -9.58 10.74 -37.82
N TRP A 422 -9.47 10.75 -39.15
CA TRP A 422 -8.46 9.95 -39.89
C TRP A 422 -7.41 10.80 -40.62
N SER A 423 -7.63 12.11 -40.70
CA SER A 423 -6.70 13.06 -41.33
C SER A 423 -5.76 13.70 -40.31
N GLN A 424 -4.63 14.25 -40.77
CA GLN A 424 -3.71 15.00 -39.89
C GLN A 424 -4.33 16.29 -39.33
N GLU A 425 -5.34 16.83 -40.02
CA GLU A 425 -6.09 18.04 -39.64
C GLU A 425 -7.28 17.73 -38.71
N GLY A 426 -7.45 16.46 -38.30
CA GLY A 426 -8.55 16.03 -37.47
C GLY A 426 -9.83 15.75 -38.27
N HIS A 427 -10.97 16.23 -37.76
CA HIS A 427 -12.26 16.17 -38.45
C HIS A 427 -12.31 17.21 -39.57
N LEU A 428 -12.30 16.77 -40.82
CA LEU A 428 -12.31 17.67 -41.99
C LEU A 428 -13.55 18.59 -42.01
N SER A 429 -14.69 18.13 -41.46
CA SER A 429 -15.90 18.96 -41.34
C SER A 429 -15.68 20.21 -40.50
N THR A 430 -14.83 20.12 -39.47
CA THR A 430 -14.56 21.22 -38.52
C THR A 430 -13.37 22.05 -38.98
N ALA A 431 -12.34 21.42 -39.55
CA ALA A 431 -11.18 22.13 -40.09
C ALA A 431 -11.54 22.96 -41.33
N TYR A 432 -12.47 22.47 -42.17
CA TYR A 432 -12.84 23.10 -43.44
C TYR A 432 -14.36 23.28 -43.60
N PRO A 433 -15.01 24.08 -42.74
CA PRO A 433 -16.48 24.15 -42.65
C PRO A 433 -17.13 24.66 -43.94
N ARG A 434 -16.45 25.52 -44.69
CA ARG A 434 -16.96 26.08 -45.96
C ARG A 434 -16.96 25.07 -47.10
N LEU A 435 -15.91 24.25 -47.23
CA LEU A 435 -15.85 23.18 -48.24
C LEU A 435 -16.84 22.07 -47.90
N PHE A 436 -16.90 21.71 -46.62
CA PHE A 436 -17.89 20.77 -46.12
C PHE A 436 -19.34 21.23 -46.38
N ALA A 437 -19.66 22.51 -46.18
CA ALA A 437 -20.99 23.07 -46.46
C ALA A 437 -21.39 22.96 -47.95
N LEU A 438 -20.42 23.05 -48.86
CA LEU A 438 -20.61 22.98 -50.31
C LEU A 438 -20.66 21.54 -50.84
N THR A 439 -20.31 20.54 -50.05
CA THR A 439 -20.28 19.14 -50.50
C THR A 439 -21.70 18.56 -50.60
N LEU A 440 -21.99 17.81 -51.68
CA LEU A 440 -23.27 17.13 -51.87
C LEU A 440 -23.36 15.83 -51.04
N GLY A 441 -22.29 15.04 -51.02
CA GLY A 441 -22.17 13.79 -50.26
C GLY A 441 -21.49 13.98 -48.90
N LYS A 442 -22.16 14.63 -47.93
CA LYS A 442 -21.58 14.83 -46.58
C LYS A 442 -21.31 13.51 -45.84
N GLU A 443 -22.04 12.46 -46.20
CA GLU A 443 -22.00 11.14 -45.55
C GLU A 443 -21.07 10.14 -46.29
N ILE A 444 -20.31 10.60 -47.28
CA ILE A 444 -19.46 9.74 -48.10
C ILE A 444 -18.41 9.01 -47.24
N SER A 445 -18.23 7.71 -47.49
CA SER A 445 -17.18 6.93 -46.85
C SER A 445 -15.82 7.26 -47.48
N VAL A 446 -14.73 7.00 -46.75
CA VAL A 446 -13.37 7.13 -47.30
C VAL A 446 -13.18 6.24 -48.53
N LYS A 447 -13.80 5.04 -48.52
CA LYS A 447 -13.77 4.12 -49.66
C LYS A 447 -14.40 4.74 -50.91
N ASP A 448 -15.60 5.29 -50.77
CA ASP A 448 -16.36 5.81 -51.91
C ASP A 448 -15.81 7.16 -52.39
N ALA A 449 -15.17 7.92 -51.49
CA ALA A 449 -14.48 9.16 -51.82
C ALA A 449 -13.15 8.94 -52.55
N TRP A 450 -12.56 7.74 -52.48
CA TRP A 450 -11.26 7.43 -53.09
C TRP A 450 -11.42 6.70 -54.42
N ASN A 451 -11.01 7.35 -55.52
CA ASN A 451 -10.97 6.69 -56.82
C ASN A 451 -9.69 5.87 -56.95
N THR A 452 -9.82 4.55 -56.92
CA THR A 452 -8.69 3.60 -57.04
C THR A 452 -8.05 3.57 -58.43
N PHE A 453 -8.73 4.02 -59.49
CA PHE A 453 -8.18 4.03 -60.85
C PHE A 453 -7.22 5.20 -61.05
N ASP A 454 -7.61 6.39 -60.58
CA ASP A 454 -6.84 7.63 -60.80
C ASP A 454 -6.00 8.05 -59.58
N ASN A 455 -6.08 7.30 -58.47
CA ASN A 455 -5.49 7.65 -57.17
C ASN A 455 -5.82 9.08 -56.71
N GLN A 456 -7.09 9.47 -56.88
CA GLN A 456 -7.56 10.81 -56.55
C GLN A 456 -8.83 10.76 -55.69
N TRP A 457 -8.99 11.78 -54.85
CA TRP A 457 -10.21 11.98 -54.08
C TRP A 457 -11.31 12.57 -54.96
N ASN A 458 -12.44 11.88 -55.07
CA ASN A 458 -13.59 12.28 -55.86
C ASN A 458 -14.71 12.83 -54.95
N ILE A 459 -14.64 14.12 -54.62
CA ILE A 459 -15.66 14.81 -53.84
C ILE A 459 -16.46 15.77 -54.74
N ILE A 460 -17.78 15.57 -54.76
CA ILE A 460 -18.70 16.38 -55.56
C ILE A 460 -19.22 17.58 -54.75
N PHE A 461 -19.00 18.78 -55.28
CA PHE A 461 -19.48 20.05 -54.72
C PHE A 461 -20.74 20.52 -55.45
N ARG A 462 -21.61 21.26 -54.73
CA ARG A 462 -22.87 21.83 -55.24
C ARG A 462 -22.70 22.83 -56.39
N ARG A 463 -21.53 23.45 -56.47
CA ARG A 463 -21.12 24.41 -57.50
C ARG A 463 -19.61 24.32 -57.68
N GLU A 464 -19.11 24.92 -58.75
CA GLU A 464 -17.67 25.13 -58.90
C GLU A 464 -17.10 25.93 -57.73
N LEU A 465 -15.94 25.49 -57.25
CA LEU A 465 -15.20 26.17 -56.20
C LEU A 465 -14.61 27.47 -56.76
N ASN A 466 -14.67 28.56 -56.00
CA ASN A 466 -13.94 29.78 -56.34
C ASN A 466 -12.43 29.62 -56.04
N ASP A 467 -11.60 30.55 -56.48
CA ASP A 467 -10.14 30.44 -56.36
C ASP A 467 -9.67 30.20 -54.91
N ARG A 468 -10.30 30.86 -53.94
CA ARG A 468 -9.98 30.69 -52.50
C ARG A 468 -10.36 29.30 -51.98
N GLU A 469 -11.48 28.75 -52.44
CA GLU A 469 -11.95 27.41 -52.10
C GLU A 469 -11.10 26.34 -52.80
N ARG A 470 -10.70 26.57 -54.08
CA ARG A 470 -9.78 25.69 -54.83
C ARG A 470 -8.42 25.61 -54.16
N CYS A 471 -7.83 26.73 -53.75
CA CYS A 471 -6.55 26.72 -53.03
C CYS A 471 -6.63 25.94 -51.70
N LYS A 472 -7.75 26.05 -50.98
CA LYS A 472 -7.96 25.26 -49.75
C LYS A 472 -8.15 23.77 -50.04
N TRP A 473 -8.87 23.42 -51.10
CA TRP A 473 -9.06 22.03 -51.51
C TRP A 473 -7.74 21.39 -51.97
N ALA A 474 -6.93 22.10 -52.78
CA ALA A 474 -5.60 21.65 -53.17
C ALA A 474 -4.71 21.38 -51.95
N LYS A 475 -4.70 22.30 -50.98
CA LYS A 475 -3.96 22.11 -49.71
C LYS A 475 -4.44 20.89 -48.91
N ILE A 476 -5.74 20.60 -48.91
CA ILE A 476 -6.26 19.39 -48.28
C ILE A 476 -5.70 18.15 -48.98
N LEU A 477 -5.78 18.09 -50.31
CA LEU A 477 -5.32 16.95 -51.10
C LEU A 477 -3.84 16.63 -50.89
N GLU A 478 -2.99 17.65 -50.71
CA GLU A 478 -1.56 17.46 -50.40
C GLU A 478 -1.31 16.82 -49.02
N ILE A 479 -2.21 17.04 -48.06
CA ILE A 479 -2.06 16.61 -46.66
C ILE A 479 -2.76 15.26 -46.42
N LEU A 480 -3.75 14.91 -47.25
CA LEU A 480 -4.53 13.68 -47.05
C LEU A 480 -3.68 12.43 -47.31
N PRO A 481 -3.65 11.46 -46.38
CA PRO A 481 -2.97 10.20 -46.60
C PRO A 481 -3.63 9.39 -47.72
N THR A 482 -2.81 8.69 -48.52
CA THR A 482 -3.30 7.75 -49.52
C THR A 482 -3.81 6.46 -48.83
N PRO A 483 -5.09 6.06 -49.03
CA PRO A 483 -5.60 4.80 -48.51
C PRO A 483 -4.80 3.61 -49.07
N ARG A 484 -4.43 2.65 -48.21
CA ARG A 484 -3.72 1.44 -48.65
C ARG A 484 -4.70 0.49 -49.37
N SER A 485 -4.37 0.04 -50.58
CA SER A 485 -5.16 -0.93 -51.38
C SER A 485 -5.20 -2.37 -50.83
N ASN A 486 -5.14 -2.55 -49.51
CA ASN A 486 -5.22 -3.86 -48.86
C ASN A 486 -6.69 -4.21 -48.55
N ARG A 487 -7.11 -5.46 -48.77
CA ARG A 487 -8.45 -5.99 -48.40
C ARG A 487 -8.74 -6.03 -46.88
N ARG A 488 -7.82 -5.54 -46.04
CA ARG A 488 -8.00 -5.51 -44.58
C ARG A 488 -8.95 -4.38 -44.21
N SER A 489 -9.76 -4.58 -43.17
CA SER A 489 -10.57 -3.50 -42.60
C SER A 489 -9.66 -2.43 -41.97
N SER A 490 -10.08 -1.17 -42.06
CA SER A 490 -9.41 -0.08 -41.35
C SER A 490 -9.54 -0.29 -39.84
N LYS A 491 -8.52 0.10 -39.08
CA LYS A 491 -8.47 -0.13 -37.62
C LYS A 491 -8.40 1.18 -36.85
N PRO A 492 -9.10 1.31 -35.72
CA PRO A 492 -8.92 2.44 -34.84
C PRO A 492 -7.52 2.36 -34.20
N THR A 493 -6.89 3.51 -34.01
CA THR A 493 -5.61 3.68 -33.32
C THR A 493 -5.77 4.66 -32.17
N TRP A 494 -5.15 4.35 -31.04
CA TRP A 494 -5.17 5.18 -29.84
C TRP A 494 -3.89 6.01 -29.76
N THR A 495 -3.98 7.31 -30.02
CA THR A 495 -2.82 8.21 -30.15
C THR A 495 -1.97 8.34 -28.88
N PRO A 496 -2.51 8.25 -27.65
CA PRO A 496 -1.72 8.42 -26.42
C PRO A 496 -0.80 7.25 -26.04
N ASP A 497 -0.89 6.10 -26.71
CA ASP A 497 -0.14 4.89 -26.37
C ASP A 497 0.72 4.46 -27.57
N SER A 498 1.98 4.09 -27.33
CA SER A 498 2.93 3.74 -28.39
C SER A 498 2.52 2.50 -29.17
N ASN A 499 1.72 1.63 -28.55
CA ASN A 499 1.21 0.42 -29.18
C ASN A 499 -0.05 0.68 -30.03
N ASN A 500 -0.48 1.93 -30.15
CA ASN A 500 -1.71 2.35 -30.83
C ASN A 500 -2.98 1.65 -30.32
N SER A 501 -2.93 1.02 -29.15
CA SER A 501 -4.04 0.29 -28.54
C SER A 501 -4.55 1.03 -27.30
N PHE A 502 -5.87 1.10 -27.12
CA PHE A 502 -6.43 1.74 -25.94
C PHE A 502 -6.04 1.00 -24.65
N SER A 503 -5.43 1.73 -23.72
CA SER A 503 -5.13 1.24 -22.38
C SER A 503 -5.76 2.15 -21.32
N ILE A 504 -6.33 1.54 -20.27
CA ILE A 504 -6.92 2.30 -19.15
C ILE A 504 -5.84 3.16 -18.49
N ALA A 505 -4.58 2.70 -18.48
CA ALA A 505 -3.46 3.43 -17.93
C ALA A 505 -3.17 4.74 -18.70
N SER A 506 -3.03 4.69 -20.03
CA SER A 506 -2.80 5.88 -20.86
C SER A 506 -3.98 6.86 -20.79
N ALA A 507 -5.22 6.36 -20.85
CA ALA A 507 -6.42 7.17 -20.70
C ALA A 507 -6.46 7.92 -19.36
N LYS A 508 -6.16 7.24 -18.24
CA LYS A 508 -6.10 7.87 -16.91
C LYS A 508 -5.06 8.99 -16.85
N VAL A 509 -3.87 8.78 -17.40
CA VAL A 509 -2.81 9.80 -17.43
C VAL A 509 -3.27 11.04 -18.19
N LEU A 510 -3.91 10.86 -19.35
CA LEU A 510 -4.37 11.97 -20.18
C LEU A 510 -5.49 12.77 -19.50
N ILE A 511 -6.50 12.09 -18.94
CA ILE A 511 -7.59 12.73 -18.18
C ILE A 511 -7.04 13.48 -16.96
N SER A 512 -6.10 12.88 -16.23
CA SER A 512 -5.46 13.52 -15.07
C SER A 512 -4.71 14.80 -15.44
N ARG A 513 -4.00 14.82 -16.58
CA ARG A 513 -3.28 16.01 -17.07
C ARG A 513 -4.23 17.16 -17.44
N GLN A 514 -5.39 16.84 -18.04
CA GLN A 514 -6.40 17.85 -18.37
C GLN A 514 -7.02 18.48 -17.11
N LEU A 515 -7.19 17.70 -16.04
CA LEU A 515 -7.76 18.17 -14.78
C LEU A 515 -6.76 18.94 -13.90
N ASP A 516 -5.49 18.55 -13.90
CA ASP A 516 -4.47 19.13 -13.03
C ASP A 516 -3.46 19.95 -13.87
N GLN A 517 -3.76 21.23 -14.11
CA GLN A 517 -2.83 22.19 -14.76
C GLN A 517 -1.66 22.64 -13.86
N SER A 518 -1.40 21.95 -12.75
CA SER A 518 -0.34 22.36 -11.83
C SER A 518 1.05 22.11 -12.45
N PRO A 519 2.02 23.01 -12.24
CA PRO A 519 3.40 22.76 -12.64
C PRO A 519 3.94 21.47 -11.99
N ARG A 520 4.82 20.76 -12.71
CA ARG A 520 5.52 19.58 -12.20
C ARG A 520 6.20 19.93 -10.88
N ASP A 521 6.11 19.04 -9.88
CA ASP A 521 6.79 19.26 -8.61
C ASP A 521 8.30 19.38 -8.90
N PRO A 522 8.97 20.49 -8.51
CA PRO A 522 10.40 20.69 -8.80
C PRO A 522 11.29 19.59 -8.21
N ARG A 523 10.75 18.79 -7.28
CA ARG A 523 11.43 17.68 -6.61
C ARG A 523 11.08 16.31 -7.22
N ALA A 524 10.49 16.26 -8.42
CA ALA A 524 10.09 15.03 -9.10
C ALA A 524 11.23 14.01 -9.22
N LYS A 525 12.42 14.45 -9.65
CA LYS A 525 13.62 13.57 -9.77
C LYS A 525 14.00 12.92 -8.44
N LEU A 526 13.96 13.67 -7.33
CA LEU A 526 14.26 13.15 -6.00
C LEU A 526 13.22 12.10 -5.56
N LEU A 527 11.94 12.36 -5.85
CA LEU A 527 10.85 11.45 -5.54
C LEU A 527 10.96 10.15 -6.34
N GLU A 528 11.34 10.23 -7.60
CA GLU A 528 11.59 9.07 -8.46
C GLU A 528 12.67 8.14 -7.88
N ILE A 529 13.80 8.71 -7.46
CA ILE A 529 14.90 7.96 -6.80
C ILE A 529 14.38 7.23 -5.56
N ILE A 530 13.61 7.91 -4.71
CA ILE A 530 13.04 7.32 -3.50
C ILE A 530 12.10 6.16 -3.86
N TRP A 531 11.23 6.34 -4.86
CA TRP A 531 10.29 5.30 -5.25
C TRP A 531 10.93 4.09 -5.90
N LYS A 532 12.02 4.28 -6.66
CA LYS A 532 12.81 3.21 -7.30
C LYS A 532 13.77 2.49 -6.35
N SER A 533 14.14 3.09 -5.21
CA SER A 533 15.05 2.48 -4.24
C SER A 533 14.55 1.14 -3.67
N THR A 534 15.44 0.30 -3.14
CA THR A 534 15.09 -1.00 -2.52
C THR A 534 14.63 -0.89 -1.06
N ILE A 535 14.52 0.34 -0.52
CA ILE A 535 14.18 0.55 0.88
C ILE A 535 12.72 0.18 1.17
N PRO A 536 12.38 -0.28 2.41
CA PRO A 536 11.02 -0.63 2.78
C PRO A 536 10.01 0.50 2.52
N MET A 537 8.78 0.15 2.11
CA MET A 537 7.72 1.10 1.77
C MET A 537 7.40 2.11 2.89
N LYS A 538 7.57 1.70 4.16
CA LYS A 538 7.40 2.61 5.32
C LYS A 538 8.38 3.79 5.29
N ILE A 539 9.61 3.56 4.82
CA ILE A 539 10.67 4.58 4.72
C ILE A 539 10.41 5.46 3.51
N LYS A 540 10.06 4.88 2.36
CA LYS A 540 9.67 5.65 1.16
C LYS A 540 8.53 6.63 1.46
N PHE A 541 7.51 6.15 2.17
CA PHE A 541 6.37 6.98 2.59
C PHE A 541 6.80 8.12 3.53
N PHE A 542 7.69 7.85 4.50
CA PHE A 542 8.22 8.87 5.41
C PHE A 542 9.02 9.93 4.65
N MET A 543 9.93 9.52 3.77
CA MET A 543 10.74 10.42 2.94
C MET A 543 9.86 11.28 2.03
N TRP A 544 8.79 10.71 1.46
CA TRP A 544 7.81 11.47 0.71
C TRP A 544 7.14 12.55 1.58
N CYS A 545 6.67 12.23 2.80
CA CYS A 545 6.12 13.24 3.72
C CYS A 545 7.14 14.33 4.09
N LEU A 546 8.42 13.95 4.26
CA LEU A 546 9.52 14.86 4.57
C LEU A 546 9.72 15.86 3.43
N ILE A 547 9.83 15.36 2.20
CA ILE A 547 9.99 16.19 1.00
C ILE A 547 8.83 17.17 0.87
N GLN A 548 7.60 16.72 1.17
CA GLN A 548 6.43 17.59 1.14
C GLN A 548 6.37 18.64 2.27
N ARG A 549 7.35 18.66 3.19
CA ARG A 549 7.35 19.49 4.41
C ARG A 549 6.06 19.32 5.22
N ARG A 550 5.50 18.11 5.22
CA ARG A 550 4.25 17.80 5.94
C ARG A 550 4.44 16.88 7.14
N ILE A 551 5.69 16.59 7.50
CA ILE A 551 5.99 16.06 8.83
C ILE A 551 5.74 17.18 9.82
N ASN A 552 5.02 16.88 10.90
CA ASN A 552 4.61 17.86 11.90
C ASN A 552 5.81 18.24 12.78
N THR A 553 6.69 19.10 12.29
CA THR A 553 7.69 19.81 13.09
C THR A 553 7.07 20.98 13.84
N MET A 554 7.70 21.51 14.88
CA MET A 554 7.22 22.70 15.60
C MET A 554 6.97 23.86 14.65
N GLU A 555 7.92 24.14 13.76
CA GLU A 555 7.76 25.15 12.71
C GLU A 555 6.51 24.90 11.86
N VAL A 556 6.28 23.65 11.44
CA VAL A 556 5.13 23.28 10.60
C VAL A 556 3.81 23.25 11.39
N ILE A 557 3.86 23.01 12.71
CA ILE A 557 2.69 23.06 13.60
C ILE A 557 2.34 24.53 13.90
N GLN A 558 3.32 25.36 14.25
CA GLN A 558 3.15 26.81 14.49
C GLN A 558 2.57 27.51 13.25
N GLN A 559 3.06 27.15 12.05
CA GLN A 559 2.51 27.65 10.78
C GLN A 559 1.06 27.21 10.52
N ARG A 560 0.62 26.06 11.05
CA ARG A 560 -0.76 25.55 10.88
C ARG A 560 -1.70 26.00 11.99
N MET A 561 -1.16 26.33 13.17
CA MET A 561 -1.90 26.69 14.38
C MET A 561 -1.24 27.91 15.04
N PRO A 562 -1.34 29.10 14.44
CA PRO A 562 -0.61 30.29 14.91
C PRO A 562 -1.05 30.79 16.29
N ASN A 563 -2.28 30.47 16.73
CA ASN A 563 -2.86 30.94 17.98
C ASN A 563 -2.62 30.00 19.18
N ILE A 564 -1.80 28.95 19.02
CA ILE A 564 -1.47 28.02 20.11
C ILE A 564 -0.03 28.33 20.55
N PRO A 565 0.20 28.73 21.81
CA PRO A 565 1.56 28.93 22.31
C PRO A 565 2.28 27.58 22.40
N LEU A 566 3.25 27.36 21.51
CA LEU A 566 4.15 26.21 21.59
C LEU A 566 5.29 26.55 22.57
N GLN A 567 5.49 25.71 23.59
CA GLN A 567 6.59 25.92 24.55
C GLN A 567 7.97 25.91 23.86
N PRO A 568 8.92 26.76 24.31
CA PRO A 568 10.20 27.00 23.61
C PRO A 568 11.17 25.80 23.57
N ASN A 569 10.90 24.73 24.31
CA ASN A 569 11.77 23.54 24.37
C ASN A 569 11.42 22.46 23.34
N CYS A 570 10.66 22.78 22.29
CA CYS A 570 9.88 21.77 21.58
C CYS A 570 9.92 21.90 20.05
N THR A 571 11.07 21.73 19.38
CA THR A 571 11.19 21.81 17.90
C THR A 571 10.38 20.75 17.12
N LEU A 572 9.74 19.80 17.82
CA LEU A 572 8.69 18.85 17.39
C LEU A 572 7.88 18.38 18.62
N SER A 573 6.64 18.82 18.84
CA SER A 573 5.91 18.47 20.08
C SER A 573 5.42 17.01 20.15
N ILE A 574 5.75 16.32 21.25
CA ILE A 574 5.23 15.00 21.67
C ILE A 574 4.96 15.06 23.18
N SER A 575 3.69 15.08 23.60
CA SER A 575 3.32 14.86 25.02
C SER A 575 3.26 13.37 25.36
N HIS A 576 3.57 13.06 26.63
CA HIS A 576 3.89 11.74 27.16
C HIS A 576 2.70 10.76 27.21
N SER A 577 2.81 9.62 26.52
CA SER A 577 2.56 8.25 27.04
C SER A 577 2.30 7.21 25.90
N VAL A 578 3.02 6.08 25.99
CA VAL A 578 2.81 4.77 25.29
C VAL A 578 3.25 4.65 23.79
N PRO A 579 3.87 3.52 23.37
CA PRO A 579 4.80 3.47 22.23
C PRO A 579 4.23 2.96 20.90
N THR A 580 4.95 3.29 19.81
CA THR A 580 4.91 2.77 18.41
C THR A 580 3.93 3.36 17.38
N ASN A 581 3.17 4.41 17.71
CA ASN A 581 2.57 5.27 16.70
C ASN A 581 3.10 6.69 16.85
N TRP A 582 3.55 7.28 15.74
CA TRP A 582 3.83 8.72 15.67
C TRP A 582 2.52 9.46 15.94
N ARG A 583 2.24 9.78 17.21
CA ARG A 583 1.14 10.67 17.60
C ARG A 583 1.63 12.11 17.66
N ILE A 584 0.71 12.96 17.23
CA ILE A 584 0.66 14.42 17.23
C ILE A 584 -0.53 14.73 18.13
N CYS A 585 -0.43 15.73 19.01
CA CYS A 585 -1.50 16.16 19.89
C CYS A 585 -2.86 16.28 19.16
N SER A 586 -3.92 15.74 19.77
CA SER A 586 -5.32 16.02 19.43
C SER A 586 -5.85 17.13 20.35
N PRO A 587 -6.74 18.03 19.87
CA PRO A 587 -7.20 19.19 20.62
C PRO A 587 -8.42 18.87 21.51
N SER A 588 -8.30 17.92 22.44
CA SER A 588 -9.43 17.56 23.34
C SER A 588 -9.00 17.28 24.78
N SER A 589 -8.08 18.08 25.30
CA SER A 589 -7.79 18.16 26.73
C SER A 589 -7.44 19.61 27.08
N ALA A 590 -8.45 20.47 26.93
CA ALA A 590 -8.54 21.76 27.60
C ALA A 590 -9.83 21.69 28.44
N LEU A 591 -9.76 20.86 29.47
CA LEU A 591 -10.45 20.89 30.77
C LEU A 591 -9.93 19.69 31.56
#